data_AF-A0A920S6S7-F1
#
_entry.id   AF-A0A920S6S7-F1
#
_cell.length_a   1.000
_cell.length_b   1.000
_cell.length_c   1.000
_cell.angle_alpha   90.00
_cell.angle_beta   90.00
_cell.angle_gamma   90.00
#
_symmetry.space_group_name_H-M   'P 1'
#
loop_
_entity.id
_entity.type
_entity.pdbx_description
1 polymer ?
#
loop_
_entity_poly.entity_id
_entity_poly.type
_entity_poly.pdbx_seq_one_letter_code
_entity_poly.pdbx_strand_id
1 'polypeptide(L)'
;MATELTVEQKRQFFNDGYIVIKGAVSDDLVDAARARIKAAKKGESLAPAEELTNLVNKSNVTPILTEAMGVFDPPSLCHVGVIKRSEPRDHFTPLGYRDRDLPYYGHGMHAEGLFTVAPPQEPSEDKPEEIYRRLIASGPRGDIGRSADVIGSNTDPLFQDPDMSLAVGSFTAFVIVALNDQTREGVGQTAIVPGGHRILEAYYRWQFEQNGCVGPEGPGWPRFDYETPNRAGHVYLPRLCKKS
;
A
#
# COMPACT_ATOMS: atom_id res chain seq x y z
N MET A 1 -4.20 -12.66 -26.76
CA MET A 1 -4.05 -11.54 -25.80
C MET A 1 -2.57 -11.31 -25.57
N ALA A 2 -2.12 -10.08 -25.28
CA ALA A 2 -0.69 -9.75 -25.20
C ALA A 2 -0.02 -10.48 -24.01
N THR A 3 1.18 -11.00 -24.21
CA THR A 3 1.99 -11.71 -23.20
C THR A 3 3.27 -10.96 -22.83
N GLU A 4 3.54 -9.84 -23.48
CA GLU A 4 4.75 -9.03 -23.31
C GLU A 4 4.38 -7.54 -23.47
N LEU A 5 5.22 -6.65 -22.93
CA LEU A 5 5.07 -5.22 -23.12
C LEU A 5 5.66 -4.78 -24.45
N THR A 6 4.96 -3.88 -25.16
CA THR A 6 5.58 -3.18 -26.30
C THR A 6 6.69 -2.25 -25.82
N VAL A 7 7.57 -1.83 -26.74
CA VAL A 7 8.64 -0.87 -26.44
C VAL A 7 8.06 0.45 -25.89
N GLU A 8 6.93 0.90 -26.43
CA GLU A 8 6.23 2.10 -25.99
C GLU A 8 5.69 1.93 -24.57
N GLN A 9 5.10 0.77 -24.25
CA GLN A 9 4.62 0.47 -22.91
C GLN A 9 5.78 0.41 -21.90
N LYS A 10 6.92 -0.18 -22.27
CA LYS A 10 8.11 -0.18 -21.41
C LYS A 10 8.63 1.23 -21.15
N ARG A 11 8.68 2.08 -22.18
CA ARG A 11 9.07 3.49 -22.03
C ARG A 11 8.09 4.25 -21.14
N GLN A 12 6.79 4.02 -21.30
CA GLN A 12 5.77 4.61 -20.42
C GLN A 12 5.99 4.14 -18.98
N PHE A 13 6.11 2.83 -18.75
CA PHE A 13 6.31 2.29 -17.40
C PHE A 13 7.55 2.86 -16.73
N PHE A 14 8.67 2.93 -17.45
CA PHE A 14 9.90 3.53 -16.95
C PHE A 14 9.73 5.01 -16.57
N ASN A 15 8.96 5.76 -17.35
CA ASN A 15 8.77 7.20 -17.16
C ASN A 15 7.74 7.55 -16.09
N ASP A 16 6.61 6.86 -16.10
CA ASP A 16 5.43 7.20 -15.31
C ASP A 16 5.33 6.32 -14.06
N GLY A 17 6.05 5.21 -14.00
CA GLY A 17 6.03 4.26 -12.88
C GLY A 17 4.81 3.34 -12.88
N TYR A 18 3.93 3.46 -13.88
CA TYR A 18 2.78 2.59 -14.06
C TYR A 18 2.41 2.47 -15.55
N ILE A 19 1.66 1.42 -15.87
CA ILE A 19 1.03 1.21 -17.17
C ILE A 19 -0.32 0.54 -16.98
N VAL A 20 -1.25 0.78 -17.92
CA VAL A 20 -2.56 0.14 -17.94
C VAL A 20 -2.63 -0.82 -19.12
N ILE A 21 -2.89 -2.09 -18.82
CA ILE A 21 -2.98 -3.16 -19.82
C ILE A 21 -4.42 -3.66 -19.88
N LYS A 22 -5.09 -3.40 -21.00
CA LYS A 22 -6.48 -3.83 -21.23
C LYS A 22 -6.50 -5.28 -21.67
N GLY A 23 -7.45 -6.06 -21.15
CA GLY A 23 -7.62 -7.47 -21.51
C GLY A 23 -6.45 -8.37 -21.10
N ALA A 24 -5.68 -8.00 -20.07
CA ALA A 24 -4.65 -8.91 -19.54
C ALA A 24 -5.27 -10.12 -18.82
N VAL A 25 -6.46 -9.93 -18.25
CA VAL A 25 -7.24 -10.91 -17.48
C VAL A 25 -8.55 -11.19 -18.23
N SER A 26 -8.95 -12.46 -18.32
CA SER A 26 -10.21 -12.85 -18.96
C SER A 26 -11.43 -12.56 -18.09
N ASP A 27 -12.58 -12.37 -18.72
CA ASP A 27 -13.85 -12.13 -18.02
C ASP A 27 -14.21 -13.29 -17.09
N ASP A 28 -13.93 -14.55 -17.48
CA ASP A 28 -14.16 -15.72 -16.63
C ASP A 28 -13.40 -15.66 -15.29
N LEU A 29 -12.14 -15.20 -15.31
CA LEU A 29 -11.34 -15.04 -14.08
C LEU A 29 -11.88 -13.89 -13.22
N VAL A 30 -12.29 -12.78 -13.86
CA VAL A 30 -12.90 -11.63 -13.19
C VAL A 30 -14.21 -12.01 -12.52
N ASP A 31 -15.06 -12.78 -13.21
CA ASP A 31 -16.35 -13.21 -12.69
C ASP A 31 -16.20 -14.22 -11.56
N ALA A 32 -15.24 -15.14 -11.64
CA ALA A 32 -14.89 -16.04 -10.54
C ALA A 32 -14.43 -15.26 -9.30
N ALA A 33 -13.54 -14.28 -9.46
CA ALA A 33 -13.09 -13.40 -8.38
C ALA A 33 -14.23 -12.60 -7.74
N ARG A 34 -15.12 -12.02 -8.56
CA ARG A 34 -16.31 -11.29 -8.09
C ARG A 34 -17.27 -12.20 -7.33
N ALA A 35 -17.54 -13.39 -7.85
CA ALA A 35 -18.39 -14.38 -7.20
C ALA A 35 -17.81 -14.78 -5.83
N ARG A 36 -16.49 -14.98 -5.77
CA ARG A 36 -15.77 -15.30 -4.53
C ARG A 36 -15.87 -14.21 -3.47
N ILE A 37 -15.68 -12.95 -3.86
CA ILE A 37 -15.85 -11.78 -2.97
C ILE A 37 -17.29 -11.70 -2.47
N LYS A 38 -18.28 -11.91 -3.35
CA LYS A 38 -19.71 -11.87 -2.98
C LYS A 38 -20.10 -12.98 -2.00
N ALA A 39 -19.48 -14.16 -2.11
CA ALA A 39 -19.73 -15.31 -1.25
C ALA A 39 -18.99 -15.24 0.10
N ALA A 40 -18.10 -14.26 0.29
CA ALA A 40 -17.29 -14.13 1.50
C ALA A 40 -18.14 -13.91 2.75
N LYS A 41 -17.82 -14.62 3.83
CA LYS A 41 -18.44 -14.43 5.14
C LYS A 41 -17.85 -13.22 5.85
N LYS A 42 -18.62 -12.60 6.75
CA LYS A 42 -18.12 -11.50 7.58
C LYS A 42 -16.93 -11.99 8.42
N GLY A 43 -15.80 -11.29 8.34
CA GLY A 43 -14.57 -11.62 9.06
C GLY A 43 -13.70 -12.68 8.39
N GLU A 44 -14.10 -13.19 7.23
CA GLU A 44 -13.29 -14.11 6.44
C GLU A 44 -12.12 -13.37 5.77
N SER A 45 -10.91 -13.92 5.87
CA SER A 45 -9.77 -13.45 5.09
C SER A 45 -9.85 -13.99 3.67
N LEU A 46 -9.88 -13.09 2.70
CA LEU A 46 -9.81 -13.42 1.27
C LEU A 46 -8.39 -13.48 0.74
N ALA A 47 -7.37 -13.12 1.53
CA ALA A 47 -6.00 -13.04 1.06
C ALA A 47 -5.51 -14.31 0.35
N PRO A 48 -5.76 -15.55 0.87
CA PRO A 48 -5.30 -16.77 0.21
C PRO A 48 -6.29 -17.34 -0.81
N ALA A 49 -7.35 -16.62 -1.20
CA ALA A 49 -8.36 -17.16 -2.11
C ALA A 49 -7.79 -17.33 -3.52
N GLU A 50 -7.79 -18.57 -4.01
CA GLU A 50 -7.22 -18.90 -5.31
C GLU A 50 -7.87 -18.12 -6.45
N GLU A 51 -9.18 -17.88 -6.40
CA GLU A 51 -9.89 -17.11 -7.44
C GLU A 51 -9.33 -15.69 -7.60
N LEU A 52 -8.78 -15.12 -6.53
CA LEU A 52 -8.18 -13.80 -6.54
C LEU A 52 -6.71 -13.85 -7.01
N THR A 53 -5.91 -14.77 -6.47
CA THR A 53 -4.51 -14.91 -6.92
C THR A 53 -4.42 -15.36 -8.38
N ASN A 54 -5.43 -16.11 -8.87
CA ASN A 54 -5.52 -16.53 -10.27
C ASN A 54 -5.75 -15.38 -11.25
N LEU A 55 -6.19 -14.20 -10.79
CA LEU A 55 -6.19 -12.98 -11.62
C LEU A 55 -4.78 -12.62 -12.12
N VAL A 56 -3.73 -13.04 -11.40
CA VAL A 56 -2.34 -12.94 -11.81
C VAL A 56 -1.82 -14.29 -12.31
N ASN A 57 -1.92 -15.34 -11.48
CA ASN A 57 -1.26 -16.63 -11.72
C ASN A 57 -1.76 -17.38 -12.97
N LYS A 58 -3.02 -17.15 -13.38
CA LYS A 58 -3.65 -17.84 -14.52
C LYS A 58 -4.03 -16.89 -15.66
N SER A 59 -3.53 -15.66 -15.64
CA SER A 59 -3.78 -14.67 -16.69
C SER A 59 -2.49 -14.31 -17.43
N ASN A 60 -2.58 -13.43 -18.44
CA ASN A 60 -1.39 -12.95 -19.13
C ASN A 60 -0.55 -11.97 -18.30
N VAL A 61 -1.02 -11.59 -17.10
CA VAL A 61 -0.22 -10.76 -16.19
C VAL A 61 1.09 -11.46 -15.84
N THR A 62 1.07 -12.76 -15.55
CA THR A 62 2.29 -13.52 -15.19
C THR A 62 3.38 -13.45 -16.27
N PRO A 63 3.13 -13.83 -17.55
CA PRO A 63 4.16 -13.71 -18.57
C PRO A 63 4.59 -12.26 -18.82
N ILE A 64 3.68 -11.28 -18.73
CA ILE A 64 4.02 -9.85 -18.87
C ILE A 64 5.00 -9.40 -17.77
N LEU A 65 4.73 -9.77 -16.52
CA LEU A 65 5.62 -9.45 -15.40
C LEU A 65 6.96 -10.19 -15.51
N THR A 66 6.94 -11.47 -15.86
CA THR A 66 8.18 -12.25 -16.05
C THR A 66 9.08 -11.60 -17.10
N GLU A 67 8.49 -11.07 -18.18
CA GLU A 67 9.21 -10.32 -19.20
C GLU A 67 9.75 -8.97 -18.66
N ALA A 68 8.91 -8.22 -17.93
CA ALA A 68 9.26 -6.87 -17.48
C ALA A 68 10.27 -6.83 -16.32
N MET A 69 10.21 -7.78 -15.39
CA MET A 69 10.98 -7.76 -14.13
C MET A 69 11.71 -9.07 -13.80
N GLY A 70 11.63 -10.07 -14.69
CA GLY A 70 12.21 -11.39 -14.46
C GLY A 70 11.29 -12.35 -13.70
N VAL A 71 11.74 -13.58 -13.52
CA VAL A 71 10.97 -14.64 -12.83
C VAL A 71 10.73 -14.25 -11.37
N PHE A 72 9.51 -14.46 -10.91
CA PHE A 72 9.07 -14.18 -9.55
C PHE A 72 8.22 -15.33 -9.01
N ASP A 73 8.12 -15.44 -7.69
CA ASP A 73 7.28 -16.42 -7.05
C ASP A 73 5.80 -16.07 -7.28
N PRO A 74 4.95 -17.02 -7.74
CA PRO A 74 3.54 -16.77 -7.95
C PRO A 74 2.87 -16.26 -6.66
N PRO A 75 2.10 -15.15 -6.72
CA PRO A 75 1.33 -14.67 -5.59
C PRO A 75 0.54 -15.78 -4.89
N SER A 76 0.80 -15.96 -3.60
CA SER A 76 0.05 -16.86 -2.70
C SER A 76 -0.97 -16.10 -1.84
N LEU A 77 -0.82 -14.78 -1.74
CA LEU A 77 -1.69 -13.87 -1.02
C LEU A 77 -2.01 -12.65 -1.88
N CYS A 78 -3.15 -12.02 -1.62
CA CYS A 78 -3.55 -10.77 -2.25
C CYS A 78 -4.35 -9.88 -1.27
N HIS A 79 -4.54 -8.61 -1.64
CA HIS A 79 -5.42 -7.70 -0.93
C HIS A 79 -6.59 -7.28 -1.83
N VAL A 80 -7.81 -7.37 -1.30
CA VAL A 80 -9.01 -6.87 -1.98
C VAL A 80 -9.24 -5.43 -1.53
N GLY A 81 -8.91 -4.48 -2.39
CA GLY A 81 -9.21 -3.07 -2.18
C GLY A 81 -10.70 -2.78 -2.31
N VAL A 82 -11.43 -2.79 -1.18
CA VAL A 82 -12.86 -2.48 -1.15
C VAL A 82 -13.10 -1.17 -0.43
N ILE A 83 -13.58 -0.16 -1.17
CA ILE A 83 -14.15 1.05 -0.58
C ILE A 83 -15.67 0.93 -0.71
N LYS A 84 -16.36 0.74 0.41
CA LYS A 84 -17.82 0.80 0.43
C LYS A 84 -18.23 2.26 0.39
N ARG A 85 -19.30 2.56 -0.36
CA ARG A 85 -19.98 3.84 -0.24
C ARG A 85 -20.43 4.02 1.21
N SER A 86 -19.99 5.11 1.82
CA SER A 86 -20.37 5.48 3.18
C SER A 86 -20.56 6.98 3.26
N GLU A 87 -21.39 7.40 4.21
CA GLU A 87 -21.45 8.81 4.62
C GLU A 87 -20.13 9.22 5.31
N PRO A 88 -19.80 10.52 5.37
CA PRO A 88 -18.67 11.01 6.15
C PRO A 88 -18.79 10.56 7.61
N ARG A 89 -17.69 10.07 8.18
CA ARG A 89 -17.65 9.53 9.56
C ARG A 89 -16.72 10.33 10.46
N ASP A 90 -16.96 10.21 11.76
CA ASP A 90 -16.09 10.77 12.81
C ASP A 90 -14.96 9.81 13.22
N HIS A 91 -14.75 8.75 12.43
CA HIS A 91 -13.69 7.77 12.61
C HIS A 91 -12.34 8.36 12.18
N PHE A 92 -11.30 8.16 12.97
CA PHE A 92 -9.95 8.56 12.58
C PHE A 92 -9.37 7.59 11.57
N THR A 93 -8.86 8.14 10.46
CA THR A 93 -8.06 7.43 9.46
C THR A 93 -6.65 7.15 9.96
N PRO A 94 -5.90 6.26 9.29
CA PRO A 94 -4.48 6.06 9.59
C PRO A 94 -3.64 7.35 9.51
N LEU A 95 -4.07 8.37 8.76
CA LEU A 95 -3.44 9.69 8.70
C LEU A 95 -3.69 10.54 9.96
N GLY A 96 -4.55 10.10 10.88
CA GLY A 96 -4.85 10.80 12.13
C GLY A 96 -5.92 11.89 12.05
N TYR A 97 -6.58 12.03 10.90
CA TYR A 97 -7.71 12.93 10.67
C TYR A 97 -9.01 12.13 10.55
N ARG A 98 -10.14 12.75 10.87
CA ARG A 98 -11.44 12.11 10.69
C ARG A 98 -11.75 11.93 9.20
N ASP A 99 -12.44 10.86 8.83
CA ASP A 99 -12.84 10.59 7.43
C ASP A 99 -13.48 11.82 6.78
N ARG A 100 -14.38 12.51 7.50
CA ARG A 100 -15.09 13.70 7.02
C ARG A 100 -14.21 14.93 6.74
N ASP A 101 -13.02 14.98 7.35
CA ASP A 101 -12.10 16.10 7.23
C ASP A 101 -11.07 15.87 6.10
N LEU A 102 -11.11 14.70 5.44
CA LEU A 102 -10.23 14.34 4.33
C LEU A 102 -10.96 14.38 2.98
N PRO A 103 -10.27 14.72 1.88
CA PRO A 103 -10.82 14.60 0.54
C PRO A 103 -11.36 13.19 0.27
N TYR A 104 -12.45 13.11 -0.50
CA TYR A 104 -13.09 11.83 -0.89
C TYR A 104 -13.36 10.87 0.29
N TYR A 105 -13.59 11.43 1.49
CA TYR A 105 -13.97 10.71 2.71
C TYR A 105 -12.96 9.66 3.18
N GLY A 106 -11.69 10.08 3.27
CA GLY A 106 -10.60 9.25 3.79
C GLY A 106 -9.54 8.88 2.77
N HIS A 107 -9.49 9.54 1.61
CA HIS A 107 -8.39 9.36 0.67
C HIS A 107 -7.05 9.76 1.31
N GLY A 108 -6.07 8.88 1.21
CA GLY A 108 -4.71 9.11 1.71
C GLY A 108 -3.67 8.65 0.71
N MET A 109 -2.94 9.60 0.13
CA MET A 109 -1.81 9.30 -0.74
C MET A 109 -0.67 8.72 0.11
N HIS A 110 -0.06 7.64 -0.38
CA HIS A 110 1.00 6.93 0.32
C HIS A 110 2.04 6.37 -0.67
N ALA A 111 3.26 6.15 -0.19
CA ALA A 111 4.15 5.16 -0.78
C ALA A 111 3.72 3.76 -0.29
N GLU A 112 3.80 2.77 -1.17
CA GLU A 112 3.43 1.39 -0.85
C GLU A 112 4.56 0.63 -0.14
N GLY A 113 4.22 -0.48 0.51
CA GLY A 113 5.19 -1.32 1.25
C GLY A 113 5.66 -0.71 2.56
N LEU A 114 4.78 0.06 3.22
CA LEU A 114 5.02 0.72 4.49
C LEU A 114 4.21 0.06 5.61
N PHE A 115 4.86 -0.18 6.74
CA PHE A 115 4.21 -0.57 7.98
C PHE A 115 3.01 0.32 8.32
N THR A 116 1.85 -0.29 8.54
CA THR A 116 0.62 0.39 8.95
C THR A 116 -0.06 -0.31 10.12
N VAL A 117 -0.51 0.46 11.10
CA VAL A 117 -1.37 -0.01 12.19
C VAL A 117 -2.71 0.72 12.23
N ALA A 118 -3.67 0.12 12.92
CA ALA A 118 -4.96 0.75 13.15
C ALA A 118 -4.76 2.05 13.96
N PRO A 119 -5.33 3.19 13.52
CA PRO A 119 -5.23 4.44 14.25
C PRO A 119 -6.04 4.37 15.55
N PRO A 120 -5.55 4.98 16.65
CA PRO A 120 -6.38 5.18 17.83
C PRO A 120 -7.59 6.06 17.48
N GLN A 121 -8.75 5.68 18.02
CA GLN A 121 -10.02 6.35 17.76
C GLN A 121 -10.33 7.48 18.74
N GLU A 122 -9.48 7.65 19.74
CA GLU A 122 -9.49 8.78 20.66
C GLU A 122 -8.13 9.48 20.59
N PRO A 123 -8.07 10.81 20.71
CA PRO A 123 -6.80 11.52 20.76
C PRO A 123 -5.94 11.02 21.93
N SER A 124 -4.68 10.70 21.64
CA SER A 124 -3.76 10.28 22.69
C SER A 124 -3.36 11.45 23.58
N GLU A 125 -3.26 11.25 24.89
CA GLU A 125 -2.72 12.25 25.84
C GLU A 125 -1.22 12.04 26.13
N ASP A 126 -0.72 10.84 25.87
CA ASP A 126 0.64 10.40 26.17
C ASP A 126 1.76 11.18 25.44
N LYS A 127 3.00 10.91 25.84
CA LYS A 127 4.19 11.45 25.19
C LYS A 127 4.45 10.74 23.85
N PRO A 128 5.09 11.41 22.86
CA PRO A 128 5.38 10.82 21.54
C PRO A 128 6.04 9.44 21.57
N GLU A 129 6.99 9.22 22.50
CA GLU A 129 7.69 7.95 22.69
C GLU A 129 6.75 6.81 23.15
N GLU A 130 5.81 7.12 24.05
CA GLU A 130 4.82 6.18 24.56
C GLU A 130 3.79 5.85 23.46
N ILE A 131 3.38 6.86 22.69
CA ILE A 131 2.52 6.69 21.51
C ILE A 131 3.21 5.77 20.51
N TYR A 132 4.48 6.03 20.17
CA TYR A 132 5.25 5.20 19.23
C TYR A 132 5.26 3.74 19.66
N ARG A 133 5.68 3.46 20.91
CA ARG A 133 5.77 2.10 21.45
C ARG A 133 4.43 1.37 21.41
N ARG A 134 3.36 2.05 21.84
CA ARG A 134 2.01 1.49 21.79
C ARG A 134 1.56 1.16 20.36
N LEU A 135 1.84 2.05 19.40
CA LEU A 135 1.47 1.83 18.00
C LEU A 135 2.20 0.60 17.43
N ILE A 136 3.51 0.50 17.60
CA ILE A 136 4.26 -0.66 17.06
C ILE A 136 3.91 -1.98 17.77
N ALA A 137 3.44 -1.92 19.01
CA ALA A 137 2.95 -3.09 19.76
C ALA A 137 1.52 -3.54 19.39
N SER A 138 0.80 -2.77 18.57
CA SER A 138 -0.60 -3.05 18.23
C SER A 138 -0.80 -4.05 17.08
N GLY A 139 0.30 -4.50 16.47
CA GLY A 139 0.29 -5.47 15.39
C GLY A 139 -0.17 -6.87 15.83
N PRO A 140 -0.37 -7.82 14.89
CA PRO A 140 -0.85 -9.17 15.17
C PRO A 140 0.05 -9.99 16.10
N ARG A 141 1.33 -9.60 16.28
CA ARG A 141 2.27 -10.25 17.19
C ARG A 141 2.27 -9.67 18.61
N GLY A 142 1.49 -8.61 18.85
CA GLY A 142 1.49 -7.88 20.13
C GLY A 142 2.81 -7.15 20.38
N ASP A 143 3.10 -6.89 21.66
CA ASP A 143 4.32 -6.20 22.07
C ASP A 143 5.52 -7.15 22.11
N ILE A 144 6.38 -7.04 21.11
CA ILE A 144 7.69 -7.72 21.04
C ILE A 144 8.85 -6.73 21.05
N GLY A 145 8.59 -5.48 21.43
CA GLY A 145 9.54 -4.37 21.30
C GLY A 145 9.76 -3.92 19.85
N ARG A 146 10.69 -2.99 19.66
CA ARG A 146 11.07 -2.48 18.32
C ARG A 146 12.07 -3.44 17.67
N SER A 147 11.66 -4.10 16.59
CA SER A 147 12.52 -4.98 15.80
C SER A 147 11.98 -5.16 14.37
N ALA A 148 12.75 -5.82 13.51
CA ALA A 148 12.31 -6.24 12.18
C ALA A 148 11.18 -7.29 12.22
N ASP A 149 11.01 -7.98 13.34
CA ASP A 149 9.96 -8.99 13.54
C ASP A 149 8.58 -8.38 13.80
N VAL A 150 8.50 -7.06 14.02
CA VAL A 150 7.24 -6.34 14.20
C VAL A 150 6.53 -6.26 12.86
N ILE A 151 5.26 -6.68 12.82
CA ILE A 151 4.43 -6.68 11.62
C ILE A 151 3.23 -5.76 11.84
N GLY A 152 2.86 -4.98 10.83
CA GLY A 152 1.69 -4.10 10.85
C GLY A 152 0.39 -4.86 10.66
N SER A 153 -0.73 -4.15 10.83
CA SER A 153 -2.06 -4.67 10.48
C SER A 153 -2.21 -4.97 8.98
N ASN A 154 -1.38 -4.36 8.14
CA ASN A 154 -1.32 -4.60 6.69
C ASN A 154 -0.32 -5.69 6.29
N THR A 155 0.24 -6.44 7.24
CA THR A 155 1.26 -7.49 7.05
C THR A 155 2.65 -7.03 6.63
N ASP A 156 2.87 -5.72 6.44
CA ASP A 156 4.19 -5.17 6.19
C ASP A 156 5.03 -5.14 7.48
N PRO A 157 6.32 -5.50 7.43
CA PRO A 157 7.18 -5.41 8.59
C PRO A 157 7.54 -3.95 8.91
N LEU A 158 7.86 -3.69 10.18
CA LEU A 158 8.33 -2.39 10.64
C LEU A 158 9.67 -2.01 9.97
N PHE A 159 10.54 -3.01 9.80
CA PHE A 159 11.80 -2.97 9.05
C PHE A 159 11.96 -4.25 8.23
N GLN A 160 12.52 -4.13 7.04
CA GLN A 160 12.74 -5.21 6.08
C GLN A 160 14.05 -5.98 6.37
N ASP A 161 14.92 -5.41 7.20
CA ASP A 161 16.23 -5.94 7.54
C ASP A 161 16.45 -5.99 9.07
N PRO A 162 17.23 -6.97 9.58
CA PRO A 162 17.53 -7.07 11.01
C PRO A 162 18.25 -5.85 11.61
N ASP A 163 19.03 -5.13 10.81
CA ASP A 163 19.75 -3.93 11.23
C ASP A 163 18.82 -2.70 11.37
N MET A 164 17.55 -2.83 10.97
CA MET A 164 16.52 -1.78 11.04
C MET A 164 16.90 -0.53 10.25
N SER A 165 17.59 -0.72 9.13
CA SER A 165 18.01 0.35 8.23
C SER A 165 17.01 0.60 7.09
N LEU A 166 16.17 -0.37 6.75
CA LEU A 166 15.25 -0.35 5.62
C LEU A 166 13.80 -0.49 6.10
N ALA A 167 13.04 0.61 6.13
CA ALA A 167 11.66 0.66 6.61
C ALA A 167 10.61 0.62 5.47
N VAL A 168 11.03 0.31 4.25
CA VAL A 168 10.20 0.23 3.04
C VAL A 168 10.76 -0.84 2.11
N GLY A 169 9.92 -1.64 1.45
CA GLY A 169 10.42 -2.58 0.43
C GLY A 169 9.71 -3.92 0.32
N SER A 170 8.50 -4.06 0.87
CA SER A 170 7.75 -5.34 0.83
C SER A 170 7.43 -5.84 -0.59
N PHE A 171 7.51 -4.99 -1.62
CA PHE A 171 7.08 -5.32 -2.98
C PHE A 171 8.02 -4.72 -4.04
N THR A 172 8.29 -5.50 -5.09
CA THR A 172 8.99 -5.02 -6.30
C THR A 172 8.04 -4.36 -7.29
N ALA A 173 6.80 -4.85 -7.41
CA ALA A 173 5.78 -4.31 -8.29
C ALA A 173 4.37 -4.57 -7.73
N PHE A 174 3.43 -3.67 -8.03
CA PHE A 174 2.01 -3.84 -7.73
C PHE A 174 1.23 -4.13 -9.01
N VAL A 175 0.40 -5.18 -8.96
CA VAL A 175 -0.62 -5.42 -9.98
C VAL A 175 -1.99 -5.14 -9.39
N ILE A 176 -2.71 -4.20 -10.00
CA ILE A 176 -4.07 -3.86 -9.63
C ILE A 176 -4.99 -4.34 -10.75
N VAL A 177 -5.85 -5.31 -10.42
CA VAL A 177 -6.88 -5.81 -11.33
C VAL A 177 -8.20 -5.16 -10.96
N ALA A 178 -8.72 -4.32 -11.86
CA ALA A 178 -10.00 -3.64 -11.66
C ALA A 178 -11.16 -4.64 -11.69
N LEU A 179 -11.87 -4.79 -10.57
CA LEU A 179 -13.06 -5.64 -10.46
C LEU A 179 -14.37 -4.85 -10.54
N ASN A 180 -14.30 -3.53 -10.63
CA ASN A 180 -15.41 -2.60 -10.86
C ASN A 180 -15.05 -1.67 -12.04
N ASP A 181 -16.02 -0.89 -12.48
CA ASP A 181 -15.75 0.20 -13.42
C ASP A 181 -14.80 1.22 -12.77
N GLN A 182 -13.77 1.63 -13.49
CA GLN A 182 -12.76 2.59 -13.05
C GLN A 182 -12.81 3.90 -13.86
N THR A 183 -13.78 4.03 -14.78
CA THR A 183 -13.89 5.16 -15.72
C THR A 183 -14.88 6.24 -15.27
N ARG A 184 -15.64 5.97 -14.21
CA ARG A 184 -16.68 6.87 -13.68
C ARG A 184 -16.27 7.43 -12.33
N GLU A 185 -16.72 8.64 -12.03
CA GLU A 185 -16.48 9.25 -10.72
C GLU A 185 -17.30 8.57 -9.60
N GLY A 186 -16.71 8.42 -8.42
CA GLY A 186 -17.40 8.00 -7.19
C GLY A 186 -17.62 6.50 -7.05
N VAL A 187 -16.90 5.68 -7.82
CA VAL A 187 -17.02 4.21 -7.81
C VAL A 187 -15.83 3.54 -7.11
N GLY A 188 -14.94 4.30 -6.47
CA GLY A 188 -13.74 3.79 -5.81
C GLY A 188 -12.60 3.59 -6.81
N GLN A 189 -12.21 4.68 -7.47
CA GLN A 189 -11.17 4.64 -8.50
C GLN A 189 -9.79 4.54 -7.88
N THR A 190 -8.94 3.75 -8.51
CA THR A 190 -7.51 3.66 -8.24
C THR A 190 -6.83 4.88 -8.82
N ALA A 191 -6.03 5.57 -8.02
CA ALA A 191 -5.24 6.72 -8.44
C ALA A 191 -3.76 6.44 -8.21
N ILE A 192 -2.93 6.80 -9.19
CA ILE A 192 -1.47 6.72 -9.14
C ILE A 192 -0.95 8.07 -9.59
N VAL A 193 0.15 8.54 -8.98
CA VAL A 193 0.83 9.77 -9.39
C VAL A 193 1.88 9.43 -10.45
N PRO A 194 1.71 9.84 -11.72
CA PRO A 194 2.70 9.58 -12.76
C PRO A 194 4.06 10.17 -12.38
N GLY A 195 5.12 9.37 -12.46
CA GLY A 195 6.49 9.76 -12.15
C GLY A 195 6.81 9.87 -10.65
N GLY A 196 5.84 9.60 -9.77
CA GLY A 196 6.04 9.68 -8.32
C GLY A 196 7.14 8.75 -7.79
N HIS A 197 7.33 7.59 -8.43
CA HIS A 197 8.38 6.63 -8.08
C HIS A 197 9.79 7.22 -8.21
N ARG A 198 10.05 8.10 -9.18
CA ARG A 198 11.35 8.76 -9.35
C ARG A 198 11.63 9.79 -8.27
N ILE A 199 10.60 10.50 -7.84
CA ILE A 199 10.71 11.46 -6.73
C ILE A 199 11.03 10.71 -5.44
N LEU A 200 10.31 9.60 -5.18
CA LEU A 200 10.58 8.74 -4.04
C LEU A 200 11.96 8.10 -4.12
N GLU A 201 12.38 7.59 -5.28
CA GLU A 201 13.71 7.01 -5.49
C GLU A 201 14.82 8.02 -5.20
N ALA A 202 14.71 9.26 -5.70
CA ALA A 202 15.67 10.32 -5.41
C ALA A 202 15.72 10.63 -3.90
N TYR A 203 14.57 10.63 -3.23
CA TYR A 203 14.49 10.81 -1.79
C TYR A 203 15.15 9.65 -1.02
N TYR A 204 14.91 8.41 -1.42
CA TYR A 204 15.53 7.22 -0.82
C TYR A 204 17.05 7.23 -0.97
N ARG A 205 17.57 7.58 -2.16
CA ARG A 205 19.01 7.74 -2.39
C ARG A 205 19.60 8.79 -1.45
N TRP A 206 18.93 9.94 -1.32
CA TRP A 206 19.35 10.97 -0.39
C TRP A 206 19.38 10.46 1.07
N GLN A 207 18.34 9.78 1.55
CA GLN A 207 18.33 9.23 2.92
C GLN A 207 19.48 8.24 3.13
N PHE A 208 19.70 7.33 2.18
CA PHE A 208 20.79 6.37 2.21
C PHE A 208 22.16 7.05 2.30
N GLU A 209 22.38 8.13 1.53
CA GLU A 209 23.62 8.90 1.58
C GLU A 209 23.84 9.64 2.91
N GLN A 210 22.78 9.98 3.64
CA GLN A 210 22.90 10.66 4.93
C GLN A 210 23.39 9.73 6.04
N ASN A 211 22.82 8.53 6.15
CA ASN A 211 23.14 7.62 7.26
C ASN A 211 22.90 6.12 6.98
N GLY A 212 22.68 5.73 5.73
CA GLY A 212 22.39 4.36 5.33
C GLY A 212 20.95 3.91 5.57
N CYS A 213 20.09 4.70 6.22
CA CYS A 213 18.70 4.35 6.46
C CYS A 213 17.80 4.79 5.30
N VAL A 214 16.74 4.03 5.00
CA VAL A 214 15.78 4.31 3.92
C VAL A 214 14.34 4.11 4.42
N GLY A 215 13.45 5.06 4.12
CA GLY A 215 12.04 5.05 4.48
C GLY A 215 11.73 5.79 5.79
N PRO A 216 10.56 5.53 6.41
CA PRO A 216 10.21 6.09 7.71
C PRO A 216 11.26 5.79 8.79
N GLU A 217 11.46 6.74 9.70
CA GLU A 217 12.55 6.78 10.69
C GLU A 217 13.95 7.04 10.12
N GLY A 218 14.11 7.03 8.80
CA GLY A 218 15.27 7.61 8.13
C GLY A 218 15.24 9.15 8.17
N PRO A 219 16.34 9.81 7.77
CA PRO A 219 16.44 11.27 7.73
C PRO A 219 15.24 11.93 7.03
N GLY A 220 14.67 12.97 7.65
CA GLY A 220 13.57 13.76 7.09
C GLY A 220 12.19 13.07 7.00
N TRP A 221 12.07 11.79 7.37
CA TRP A 221 10.82 11.03 7.29
C TRP A 221 10.43 10.44 8.64
N PRO A 222 9.80 11.21 9.55
CA PRO A 222 9.26 10.64 10.79
C PRO A 222 8.16 9.62 10.46
N ARG A 223 8.01 8.55 11.25
CA ARG A 223 6.96 7.54 10.99
C ARG A 223 5.56 8.03 11.34
N PHE A 224 5.43 8.74 12.45
CA PHE A 224 4.17 9.28 12.93
C PHE A 224 4.21 10.80 13.01
N ASP A 225 3.08 11.43 12.75
CA ASP A 225 2.81 12.84 12.97
C ASP A 225 1.97 12.96 14.25
N TYR A 226 2.57 13.56 15.27
CA TYR A 226 1.96 13.75 16.59
C TYR A 226 1.14 15.04 16.67
N GLU A 227 1.14 15.86 15.61
CA GLU A 227 0.36 17.09 15.52
C GLU A 227 -1.00 16.88 14.84
N THR A 228 -1.30 15.66 14.38
CA THR A 228 -2.61 15.31 13.84
C THR A 228 -3.67 15.34 14.94
N PRO A 229 -4.96 15.48 14.62
CA PRO A 229 -6.03 15.54 15.62
C PRO A 229 -6.07 14.37 16.61
N ASN A 230 -5.71 13.15 16.18
CA ASN A 230 -5.59 12.00 17.10
C ASN A 230 -4.20 11.84 17.74
N ARG A 231 -3.24 12.70 17.37
CA ARG A 231 -1.83 12.70 17.78
C ARG A 231 -1.04 11.43 17.42
N ALA A 232 -1.51 10.68 16.42
CA ALA A 232 -0.98 9.37 16.06
C ALA A 232 -1.16 9.07 14.55
N GLY A 233 -1.03 10.07 13.70
CA GLY A 233 -1.17 9.88 12.26
C GLY A 233 0.07 9.26 11.63
N HIS A 234 -0.10 8.34 10.68
CA HIS A 234 1.01 7.80 9.89
C HIS A 234 1.48 8.85 8.87
N VAL A 235 2.79 8.94 8.70
CA VAL A 235 3.40 9.74 7.64
C VAL A 235 3.76 8.82 6.48
N TYR A 236 2.81 8.66 5.55
CA TYR A 236 3.02 7.75 4.42
C TYR A 236 3.81 8.32 3.24
N LEU A 237 4.07 9.62 3.26
CA LEU A 237 4.92 10.30 2.29
C LEU A 237 5.79 11.31 3.03
N PRO A 238 7.08 11.42 2.66
CA PRO A 238 7.95 12.42 3.25
C PRO A 238 7.45 13.81 2.86
N ARG A 239 7.62 14.80 3.74
CA ARG A 239 7.10 16.15 3.54
C ARG A 239 7.63 16.80 2.24
N LEU A 240 8.86 16.46 1.85
CA LEU A 240 9.47 16.96 0.61
C LEU A 240 8.78 16.45 -0.67
N CYS A 241 8.12 15.30 -0.62
CA CYS A 241 7.34 14.76 -1.75
C CYS A 241 5.89 15.27 -1.81
N LYS A 242 5.42 16.02 -0.79
CA LYS A 242 4.06 16.60 -0.78
C LYS A 242 3.96 17.96 -1.47
N LYS A 243 5.08 18.54 -1.93
CA LYS A 243 5.17 19.88 -2.53
C LYS A 243 5.35 19.91 -4.05
N SER A 244 5.33 18.74 -4.72
CA SER A 244 5.42 18.63 -6.17
C SER A 244 4.05 18.65 -6.83
#